data_AF-A0A0A7PE26-F1
#
_entry.id   AF-A0A0A7PE26-F1
#
_cell.length_a   1.000
_cell.length_b   1.000
_cell.length_c   1.000
_cell.angle_alpha   90.00
_cell.angle_beta   90.00
_cell.angle_gamma   90.00
#
_symmetry.space_group_name_H-M   'P 1'
#
loop_
_entity.id
_entity.type
_entity.pdbx_description
1 polymer ?
#
loop_
_entity_poly.entity_id
_entity_poly.type
_entity_poly.pdbx_seq_one_letter_code
_entity_poly.pdbx_strand_id
1 'polypeptide(L)'
;MTRMIMTATTALALLVSGQAAAFQTPADATTAAQPAKDGTTPEERSNTARLNAEQASRAKADNTTYAQEVSAAQQQVAHDQTVFTEETAAYEAEKARVAAMSAEERMTWEADAAACKAGDTTRCAAPTKPPR
;
A
#
# COMPACT_ATOMS: atom_id res chain seq x y z
N MET A 1 -16.93 -40.35 9.25
CA MET A 1 -16.96 -40.92 7.88
C MET A 1 -16.60 -39.84 6.90
N THR A 2 -15.41 -39.97 6.34
CA THR A 2 -14.73 -39.10 5.39
C THR A 2 -15.47 -39.07 4.05
N ARG A 3 -15.72 -37.87 3.51
CA ARG A 3 -16.03 -37.72 2.08
C ARG A 3 -15.04 -36.73 1.48
N MET A 4 -14.03 -37.31 0.83
CA MET A 4 -13.14 -36.70 -0.13
C MET A 4 -13.93 -36.21 -1.34
N ILE A 5 -13.75 -34.95 -1.72
CA ILE A 5 -13.97 -34.45 -3.07
C ILE A 5 -12.69 -33.67 -3.39
N MET A 6 -11.65 -34.37 -3.83
CA MET A 6 -11.25 -34.48 -5.24
C MET A 6 -10.99 -33.10 -5.87
N THR A 7 -9.71 -32.75 -5.83
CA THR A 7 -8.99 -31.80 -6.69
C THR A 7 -9.46 -31.83 -8.14
N ALA A 8 -9.89 -30.67 -8.65
CA ALA A 8 -10.02 -30.39 -10.07
C ALA A 8 -9.13 -29.18 -10.42
N THR A 9 -7.82 -29.43 -10.46
CA THR A 9 -6.88 -28.63 -11.24
C THR A 9 -7.10 -28.93 -12.71
N THR A 10 -7.81 -28.05 -13.41
CA THR A 10 -7.84 -28.01 -14.88
C THR A 10 -7.77 -26.56 -15.36
N ALA A 11 -6.54 -26.16 -15.68
CA ALA A 11 -6.16 -25.30 -16.80
C ALA A 11 -7.19 -24.27 -17.32
N LEU A 12 -7.07 -23.02 -16.86
CA LEU A 12 -7.34 -21.85 -17.70
C LEU A 12 -5.98 -21.25 -18.15
N ALA A 13 -5.28 -22.00 -19.00
CA ALA A 13 -4.08 -21.56 -19.70
C ALA A 13 -4.39 -21.33 -21.20
N LEU A 14 -5.43 -20.55 -21.51
CA LEU A 14 -5.90 -20.34 -22.89
C LEU A 14 -6.35 -18.89 -23.20
N LEU A 15 -5.73 -17.88 -22.58
CA LEU A 15 -5.87 -16.48 -23.02
C LEU A 15 -4.52 -15.79 -23.32
N VAL A 16 -3.47 -16.58 -23.60
CA VAL A 16 -2.23 -16.13 -24.23
C VAL A 16 -2.13 -16.82 -25.60
N SER A 17 -2.91 -16.33 -26.56
CA SER A 17 -2.66 -16.51 -28.00
C SER A 17 -3.75 -15.80 -28.80
N GLY A 18 -3.33 -14.85 -29.64
CA GLY A 18 -4.20 -14.27 -30.66
C GLY A 18 -4.32 -12.76 -30.59
N GLN A 19 -3.19 -12.05 -30.78
CA GLN A 19 -3.03 -11.03 -31.84
C GLN A 19 -1.51 -10.80 -32.09
N ALA A 20 -0.74 -11.87 -32.25
CA ALA A 20 0.66 -11.80 -32.69
C ALA A 20 0.79 -12.48 -34.05
N ALA A 21 0.01 -12.01 -35.04
CA ALA A 21 0.06 -12.50 -36.41
C ALA A 21 -0.36 -11.39 -37.39
N ALA A 22 0.40 -10.31 -37.44
CA ALA A 22 0.31 -9.31 -38.52
C ALA A 22 1.69 -8.86 -39.05
N PHE A 23 2.77 -9.57 -38.69
CA PHE A 23 4.13 -9.30 -39.19
C PHE A 23 4.78 -10.56 -39.78
N GLN A 24 4.04 -11.28 -40.61
CA GLN A 24 4.61 -12.28 -41.51
C GLN A 24 4.46 -11.79 -42.94
N THR A 25 5.31 -10.84 -43.32
CA THR A 25 5.62 -10.57 -44.72
C THR A 25 6.42 -11.77 -45.26
N PRO A 26 6.03 -12.39 -46.39
CA PRO A 26 6.89 -13.37 -47.03
C PRO A 26 8.11 -12.66 -47.60
N ALA A 27 9.29 -13.16 -47.25
CA ALA A 27 10.53 -12.86 -47.93
C ALA A 27 10.51 -13.49 -49.34
N ASP A 28 10.50 -12.67 -50.38
CA ASP A 28 11.51 -12.70 -51.45
C ASP A 28 11.16 -11.68 -52.55
N ALA A 29 11.84 -10.55 -52.49
CA ALA A 29 12.18 -9.74 -53.65
C ALA A 29 13.48 -9.03 -53.29
N THR A 30 14.60 -9.73 -53.50
CA THR A 30 15.92 -9.11 -53.62
C THR A 30 15.93 -8.24 -54.89
N THR A 31 15.33 -7.06 -54.82
CA THR A 31 15.90 -5.93 -55.54
C THR A 31 17.02 -5.41 -54.65
N ALA A 32 18.25 -5.44 -55.15
CA ALA A 32 19.32 -4.68 -54.54
C ALA A 32 18.86 -3.23 -54.51
N ALA A 33 18.37 -2.77 -53.35
CA ALA A 33 18.11 -1.37 -53.12
C ALA A 33 19.44 -0.68 -53.38
N GLN A 34 19.50 0.08 -54.49
CA GLN A 34 20.57 1.07 -54.66
C GLN A 34 20.66 1.81 -53.33
N PRO A 35 21.86 1.97 -52.73
CA PRO A 35 21.98 2.69 -51.49
C PRO A 35 21.34 4.06 -51.76
N ALA A 36 20.17 4.28 -51.16
CA ALA A 36 19.52 5.57 -51.23
C ALA A 36 20.59 6.53 -50.76
N LYS A 37 21.01 7.45 -51.63
CA LYS A 37 21.98 8.47 -51.27
C LYS A 37 21.36 9.13 -50.06
N ASP A 38 21.99 8.95 -48.90
CA ASP A 38 21.46 9.44 -47.64
C ASP A 38 21.31 10.95 -47.84
N GLY A 39 20.05 11.38 -48.04
CA GLY A 39 19.72 12.74 -48.45
C GLY A 39 19.98 13.75 -47.33
N THR A 40 20.46 13.26 -46.19
CA THR A 40 20.82 14.05 -45.02
C THR A 40 22.25 14.56 -45.14
N THR A 41 22.36 15.88 -45.04
CA THR A 41 23.63 16.59 -44.94
C THR A 41 24.38 16.19 -43.66
N PRO A 42 25.71 16.31 -43.61
CA PRO A 42 26.48 16.14 -42.37
C PRO A 42 25.95 17.01 -41.21
N GLU A 43 25.50 18.22 -41.49
CA GLU A 43 24.93 19.16 -40.54
C GLU A 43 23.60 18.66 -39.95
N GLU A 44 22.72 18.07 -40.77
CA GLU A 44 21.48 17.45 -40.32
C GLU A 44 21.75 16.26 -39.41
N ARG A 45 22.70 15.38 -39.79
CA ARG A 45 23.09 14.23 -38.95
C ARG A 45 23.67 14.66 -37.60
N SER A 46 24.50 15.71 -37.59
CA SER A 46 25.04 16.29 -36.36
C SER A 46 23.94 16.86 -35.45
N ASN A 47 22.97 17.59 -36.03
CA ASN A 47 21.84 18.14 -35.28
C ASN A 47 20.93 17.04 -34.71
N THR A 48 20.64 16.00 -35.50
CA THR A 48 19.87 14.85 -35.02
C THR A 48 20.60 14.13 -33.90
N ALA A 49 21.91 13.91 -34.02
CA ALA A 49 22.71 13.28 -32.97
C ALA A 49 22.68 14.11 -31.68
N ARG A 50 22.81 15.45 -31.77
CA ARG A 50 22.70 16.35 -30.62
C ARG A 50 21.33 16.27 -29.97
N LEU A 51 20.25 16.37 -30.74
CA LEU A 51 18.88 16.29 -30.22
C LEU A 51 18.58 14.94 -29.56
N ASN A 52 19.09 13.84 -30.13
CA ASN A 52 18.95 12.51 -29.53
C ASN A 52 19.74 12.40 -28.22
N ALA A 53 20.94 12.98 -28.16
CA ALA A 53 21.73 13.02 -26.94
C ALA A 53 21.04 13.85 -25.84
N GLU A 54 20.47 15.01 -26.18
CA GLU A 54 19.70 15.84 -25.27
C GLU A 54 18.45 15.12 -24.76
N GLN A 55 17.69 14.46 -25.64
CA GLN A 55 16.51 13.66 -25.25
C GLN A 55 16.89 12.49 -24.35
N ALA A 56 17.96 11.76 -24.68
CA ALA A 56 18.45 10.66 -23.86
C ALA A 56 18.92 11.14 -22.48
N SER A 57 19.52 12.33 -22.39
CA SER A 57 19.92 12.95 -21.12
C SER A 57 18.70 13.30 -20.28
N ARG A 58 17.68 13.95 -20.86
CA ARG A 58 16.42 14.29 -20.19
C ARG A 58 15.68 13.05 -19.69
N ALA A 59 15.53 12.03 -20.53
CA ALA A 59 14.88 10.79 -20.13
C ALA A 59 15.61 10.09 -18.97
N LYS A 60 16.95 10.13 -18.94
CA LYS A 60 17.73 9.60 -17.80
C LYS A 60 17.49 10.40 -16.51
N ALA A 61 17.44 11.73 -16.62
CA ALA A 61 17.13 12.59 -15.48
C ALA A 61 15.72 12.31 -14.95
N ASP A 62 14.71 12.28 -15.81
CA ASP A 62 13.32 12.01 -15.44
C ASP A 62 13.16 10.63 -14.78
N ASN A 63 13.80 9.60 -15.35
CA ASN A 63 13.79 8.26 -14.76
C ASN A 63 14.45 8.23 -13.37
N THR A 64 15.51 9.01 -13.17
CA THR A 64 16.20 9.10 -11.88
C THR A 64 15.31 9.78 -10.84
N THR A 65 14.69 10.91 -11.20
CA THR A 65 13.75 11.63 -10.34
C THR A 65 12.56 10.74 -10.00
N TYR A 66 11.95 10.10 -10.98
CA TYR A 66 10.84 9.18 -10.76
C TYR A 66 11.20 8.03 -9.80
N ALA A 67 12.37 7.42 -9.99
CA ALA A 67 12.84 6.35 -9.10
C ALA A 67 13.02 6.84 -7.65
N GLN A 68 13.50 8.07 -7.46
CA GLN A 68 13.62 8.69 -6.13
C GLN A 68 12.25 8.94 -5.49
N GLU A 69 11.30 9.48 -6.25
CA GLU A 69 9.94 9.75 -5.77
C GLU A 69 9.22 8.45 -5.37
N VAL A 70 9.34 7.39 -6.20
CA VAL A 70 8.76 6.07 -5.88
C VAL A 70 9.40 5.47 -4.63
N SER A 71 10.72 5.57 -4.48
CA SER A 71 11.42 5.09 -3.29
C SER A 71 10.98 5.83 -2.02
N ALA A 72 10.86 7.17 -2.10
CA ALA A 72 10.39 7.99 -0.98
C ALA A 72 8.95 7.65 -0.60
N ALA A 73 8.06 7.51 -1.58
CA ALA A 73 6.67 7.13 -1.33
C ALA A 73 6.55 5.74 -0.69
N GLN A 74 7.35 4.76 -1.13
CA GLN A 74 7.37 3.43 -0.51
C GLN A 74 7.84 3.46 0.94
N GLN A 75 8.88 4.26 1.24
CA GLN A 75 9.37 4.43 2.60
C GLN A 75 8.31 5.07 3.51
N GLN A 76 7.58 6.07 2.99
CA GLN A 76 6.50 6.71 3.73
C GLN A 76 5.36 5.72 4.04
N VAL A 77 4.93 4.92 3.06
CA VAL A 77 3.89 3.91 3.29
C VAL A 77 4.32 2.87 4.35
N ALA A 78 5.57 2.41 4.29
CA ALA A 78 6.10 1.47 5.27
C ALA A 78 6.18 2.08 6.68
N HIS A 79 6.60 3.34 6.78
CA HIS A 79 6.64 4.08 8.03
C HIS A 79 5.23 4.25 8.61
N ASP A 80 4.28 4.73 7.83
CA ASP A 80 2.91 5.01 8.28
C ASP A 80 2.19 3.73 8.72
N GLN A 81 2.45 2.61 8.04
CA GLN A 81 1.94 1.31 8.44
C GLN A 81 2.50 0.87 9.81
N THR A 82 3.77 1.16 10.08
CA THR A 82 4.42 0.84 11.35
C THR A 82 3.82 1.69 12.47
N VAL A 83 3.74 3.01 12.27
CA VAL A 83 3.13 3.95 13.24
C VAL A 83 1.70 3.53 13.56
N PHE A 84 0.89 3.23 12.54
CA PHE A 84 -0.48 2.80 12.75
C PHE A 84 -0.58 1.54 13.62
N THR A 85 0.29 0.55 13.38
CA THR A 85 0.30 -0.67 14.19
C THR A 85 0.73 -0.42 15.63
N GLU A 86 1.73 0.42 15.85
CA GLU A 86 2.22 0.76 17.18
C GLU A 86 1.18 1.55 17.99
N GLU A 87 0.59 2.58 17.39
CA GLU A 87 -0.45 3.38 18.03
C GLU A 87 -1.70 2.56 18.35
N THR A 88 -2.10 1.66 17.44
CA THR A 88 -3.23 0.76 17.68
C THR A 88 -2.95 -0.18 18.85
N ALA A 89 -1.74 -0.74 18.92
CA ALA A 89 -1.34 -1.61 20.02
C ALA A 89 -1.32 -0.86 21.36
N ALA A 90 -0.80 0.37 21.37
CA ALA A 90 -0.78 1.22 22.56
C ALA A 90 -2.20 1.59 23.03
N TYR A 91 -3.09 1.94 22.09
CA TYR A 91 -4.48 2.26 22.39
C TYR A 91 -5.23 1.08 23.00
N GLU A 92 -5.12 -0.10 22.40
CA GLU A 92 -5.79 -1.30 22.93
C GLU A 92 -5.20 -1.74 24.27
N ALA A 93 -3.90 -1.57 24.49
CA ALA A 93 -3.28 -1.81 25.80
C ALA A 93 -3.80 -0.85 26.88
N GLU A 94 -3.91 0.44 26.57
CA GLU A 94 -4.43 1.43 27.51
C GLU A 94 -5.92 1.19 27.82
N LYS A 95 -6.70 0.84 26.80
CA LYS A 95 -8.10 0.43 26.97
C LYS A 95 -8.22 -0.78 27.90
N ALA A 96 -7.36 -1.79 27.75
CA ALA A 96 -7.35 -2.94 28.66
C ALA A 96 -6.96 -2.54 30.09
N ARG A 97 -5.98 -1.64 30.25
CA ARG A 97 -5.57 -1.10 31.56
C ARG A 97 -6.72 -0.35 32.26
N VAL A 98 -7.41 0.53 31.54
CA VAL A 98 -8.57 1.27 32.05
C VAL A 98 -9.74 0.34 32.36
N ALA A 99 -9.98 -0.68 31.54
CA ALA A 99 -10.99 -1.70 31.81
C ALA A 99 -10.70 -2.49 33.10
N ALA A 100 -9.43 -2.85 33.34
CA ALA A 100 -9.02 -3.51 34.58
C ALA A 100 -9.23 -2.61 35.80
N MET A 101 -8.76 -1.36 35.74
CA MET A 101 -8.92 -0.39 36.84
C MET A 101 -10.40 -0.11 37.16
N SER A 102 -11.23 0.09 36.14
CA SER A 102 -12.66 0.35 36.34
C SER A 102 -13.42 -0.88 36.86
N ALA A 103 -12.96 -2.10 36.59
CA ALA A 103 -13.55 -3.31 37.17
C ALA A 103 -13.33 -3.37 38.69
N GLU A 104 -12.13 -3.01 39.17
CA GLU A 104 -11.81 -2.94 40.60
C GLU A 104 -12.60 -1.83 41.30
N GLU A 105 -12.66 -0.64 40.70
CA GLU A 105 -13.48 0.47 41.19
C GLU A 105 -14.96 0.08 41.28
N ARG A 106 -15.47 -0.66 40.28
CA ARG A 106 -16.85 -1.13 40.26
C ARG A 106 -17.13 -2.14 41.37
N MET A 107 -16.23 -3.08 41.66
CA MET A 107 -16.41 -4.00 42.78
C MET A 107 -16.48 -3.26 44.12
N THR A 108 -15.63 -2.25 44.30
CA THR A 108 -15.64 -1.40 45.50
C THR A 108 -16.94 -0.62 45.62
N TRP A 109 -17.37 0.00 44.52
CA TRP A 109 -18.63 0.74 44.47
C TRP A 109 -19.85 -0.14 44.75
N GLU A 110 -19.91 -1.34 44.17
CA GLU A 110 -21.00 -2.30 44.41
C GLU A 110 -21.04 -2.73 45.88
N ALA A 111 -19.89 -2.93 46.52
CA ALA A 111 -19.79 -3.23 47.95
C ALA A 111 -20.25 -2.06 48.82
N ASP A 112 -19.85 -0.82 48.50
CA ASP A 112 -20.24 0.40 49.22
C ASP A 112 -21.74 0.66 49.10
N ALA A 113 -22.29 0.50 47.90
CA ALA A 113 -23.71 0.60 47.65
C ALA A 113 -24.50 -0.44 48.47
N ALA A 114 -24.00 -1.68 48.54
CA ALA A 114 -24.64 -2.73 49.34
C ALA A 114 -24.58 -2.43 50.84
N ALA A 115 -23.44 -1.97 51.36
CA ALA A 115 -23.27 -1.60 52.77
C ALA A 115 -24.17 -0.42 53.16
N CYS A 116 -24.23 0.63 52.34
CA CYS A 116 -25.13 1.76 52.52
C CYS A 116 -26.60 1.31 52.53
N LYS A 117 -27.00 0.45 51.59
CA LYS A 117 -28.36 -0.11 51.53
C LYS A 117 -28.70 -0.96 52.75
N ALA A 118 -27.72 -1.63 53.36
CA ALA A 118 -27.87 -2.39 54.59
C ALA A 118 -27.90 -1.53 55.86
N GLY A 119 -27.71 -0.21 55.73
CA GLY A 119 -27.82 0.76 56.83
C GLY A 119 -26.49 1.32 57.35
N ASP A 120 -25.34 0.92 56.77
CA ASP A 120 -24.06 1.57 57.09
C ASP A 120 -23.95 2.92 56.37
N THR A 121 -24.41 3.96 57.06
CA THR A 121 -24.45 5.33 56.54
C THR A 121 -23.06 5.91 56.28
N THR A 122 -21.99 5.32 56.82
CA THR A 122 -20.61 5.79 56.60
C THR A 122 -20.09 5.45 55.21
N ARG A 123 -20.70 4.48 54.54
CA ARG A 123 -20.36 4.02 53.18
C ARG A 123 -21.25 4.62 52.10
N CYS A 124 -22.23 5.45 52.47
CA CYS A 124 -23.11 6.11 51.51
C CYS A 124 -22.38 7.21 50.73
N ALA A 125 -22.73 7.37 49.45
CA ALA A 125 -22.22 8.47 48.64
C ALA A 125 -22.59 9.83 49.25
N ALA A 126 -21.62 10.73 49.33
CA ALA A 126 -21.85 12.09 49.80
C ALA A 126 -22.80 12.84 48.84
N PRO A 127 -23.70 13.71 49.35
CA PRO A 127 -24.55 14.52 48.50
C PRO A 127 -23.70 15.43 47.61
N THR A 128 -23.96 15.41 46.30
CA THR A 128 -23.26 16.25 45.33
C THR A 128 -23.67 17.72 45.54
N LYS A 129 -22.68 18.61 45.73
CA LYS A 129 -22.92 20.06 45.68
C LYS A 129 -23.20 20.48 44.24
N PRO A 130 -24.23 21.32 43.98
CA PRO A 130 -24.46 21.84 42.64
C PRO A 130 -23.27 22.69 42.17
N PRO A 131 -22.96 22.69 40.86
CA PRO A 131 -21.94 23.56 40.30
C PRO A 131 -22.32 25.02 40.53
N ARG A 132 -21.33 25.85 40.87
CA ARG A 132 -21.49 27.29 41.15
C ARG A 132 -21.45 28.11 39.87
#